data_AF-A0A9Y4U0C1-F1
#
_entry.id   AF-A0A9Y4U0C1-F1
#
_cell.length_a   1.000
_cell.length_b   1.000
_cell.length_c   1.000
_cell.angle_alpha   90.00
_cell.angle_beta   90.00
_cell.angle_gamma   90.00
#
_symmetry.space_group_name_H-M   'P 1'
#
loop_
_entity.id
_entity.type
_entity.pdbx_description
1 polymer ?
#
loop_
_entity_poly.entity_id
_entity_poly.type
_entity_poly.pdbx_seq_one_letter_code
_entity_poly.pdbx_strand_id
1 'polypeptide(L)'
;MSDEEDAAPAVKKSRVFYGSLEEKERERLSGEAASSAGANSDAVKAGIEAGNINISSGETLEMEERVSERQQEALAEFERRRRARQITVSTDDGEVKAGLRALGEPITLFGEGPADRRERWEQFSSFYFEFSKCCRW
;
A
#
# COMPACT_ATOMS: atom_id res chain seq x y z
N MET A 1 -32.38 -49.31 -25.37
CA MET A 1 -32.31 -47.87 -25.12
C MET A 1 -32.62 -47.64 -23.64
N SER A 2 -31.93 -46.66 -23.04
CA SER A 2 -32.11 -46.05 -21.70
C SER A 2 -31.44 -46.76 -20.51
N ASP A 3 -30.64 -46.14 -19.66
CA ASP A 3 -29.94 -44.84 -19.66
C ASP A 3 -28.86 -44.97 -18.55
N GLU A 4 -27.58 -44.77 -18.88
CA GLU A 4 -26.45 -44.81 -17.94
C GLU A 4 -26.32 -43.40 -17.34
N GLU A 5 -26.83 -43.21 -16.12
CA GLU A 5 -26.85 -41.89 -15.47
C GLU A 5 -25.46 -41.59 -14.85
N ASP A 6 -24.78 -40.61 -15.42
CA ASP A 6 -23.49 -40.05 -15.00
C ASP A 6 -23.57 -39.47 -13.56
N ALA A 7 -23.19 -40.27 -12.57
CA ALA A 7 -23.15 -39.84 -11.17
C ALA A 7 -21.93 -38.94 -10.92
N ALA A 8 -22.07 -37.63 -11.14
CA ALA A 8 -21.06 -36.63 -10.85
C ALA A 8 -20.58 -36.69 -9.38
N PRO A 9 -19.27 -36.52 -9.09
CA PRO A 9 -18.74 -36.60 -7.74
C PRO A 9 -19.29 -35.45 -6.87
N ALA A 10 -19.94 -35.81 -5.76
CA ALA A 10 -20.51 -34.85 -4.82
C ALA A 10 -19.42 -33.93 -4.22
N VAL A 11 -19.41 -32.66 -4.65
CA VAL A 11 -18.49 -31.64 -4.14
C VAL A 11 -18.81 -31.36 -2.67
N LYS A 12 -17.92 -31.79 -1.79
CA LYS A 12 -18.00 -31.52 -0.35
C LYS A 12 -17.78 -30.02 -0.13
N LYS A 13 -18.86 -29.27 0.08
CA LYS A 13 -18.80 -27.83 0.39
C LYS A 13 -18.05 -27.66 1.72
N SER A 14 -16.89 -27.00 1.68
CA SER A 14 -16.13 -26.70 2.88
C SER A 14 -16.95 -25.78 3.79
N ARG A 15 -17.07 -26.18 5.06
CA ARG A 15 -17.80 -25.43 6.08
C ARG A 15 -16.99 -24.17 6.41
N VAL A 16 -17.45 -23.03 5.91
CA VAL A 16 -16.86 -21.73 6.23
C VAL A 16 -17.06 -21.46 7.72
N PHE A 17 -15.97 -21.36 8.47
CA PHE A 17 -15.99 -21.02 9.88
C PHE A 17 -15.82 -19.50 10.01
N TYR A 18 -16.80 -18.82 10.59
CA TYR A 18 -16.72 -17.38 10.87
C TYR A 18 -16.34 -17.20 12.35
N GLY A 19 -15.11 -16.75 12.60
CA GLY A 19 -14.46 -16.58 13.91
C GLY A 19 -12.95 -16.37 13.73
N SER A 20 -12.21 -15.94 14.77
CA SER A 20 -10.75 -15.78 14.67
C SER A 20 -10.09 -17.13 14.39
N LEU A 21 -9.44 -17.24 13.23
CA LEU A 21 -8.68 -18.40 12.75
C LEU A 21 -7.28 -18.51 13.41
N GLU A 22 -6.95 -17.63 14.36
CA GLU A 22 -5.61 -17.52 14.96
C GLU A 22 -5.10 -18.84 15.56
N GLU A 23 -5.96 -19.59 16.24
CA GLU A 23 -5.55 -20.84 16.91
C GLU A 23 -5.27 -21.96 15.91
N LYS A 24 -6.03 -22.00 14.80
CA LYS A 24 -5.88 -23.00 13.74
C LYS A 24 -4.62 -22.76 12.89
N GLU A 25 -4.31 -21.49 12.62
CA GLU A 25 -3.08 -21.07 11.94
C GLU A 25 -1.85 -21.34 12.82
N ARG A 26 -1.94 -21.12 14.14
CA ARG A 26 -0.86 -21.40 15.08
C ARG A 26 -0.49 -22.89 15.14
N GLU A 27 -1.49 -23.76 15.09
CA GLU A 27 -1.31 -25.21 15.07
C GLU A 27 -0.64 -25.68 13.76
N ARG A 28 -1.06 -25.14 12.60
CA ARG A 28 -0.38 -25.39 11.31
C ARG A 28 1.08 -24.96 11.33
N LEU A 29 1.35 -23.73 11.76
CA LEU A 29 2.71 -23.19 11.85
C LEU A 29 3.59 -24.01 12.80
N SER A 30 3.02 -24.55 13.89
CA SER A 30 3.75 -25.43 14.81
C SER A 30 4.07 -26.80 14.19
N GLY A 31 3.17 -27.37 13.38
CA GLY A 31 3.39 -28.61 12.65
C GLY A 31 4.35 -28.47 11.45
N GLU A 32 4.31 -27.33 10.76
CA GLU A 32 5.24 -26.96 9.69
C GLU A 32 6.63 -26.63 10.24
N ALA A 33 6.75 -26.03 11.43
CA ALA A 33 8.04 -25.78 12.09
C ALA A 33 8.74 -27.08 12.55
N ALA A 34 7.98 -28.07 13.03
CA ALA A 34 8.54 -29.35 13.46
C ALA A 34 9.01 -30.24 12.29
N SER A 35 8.39 -30.11 11.12
CA SER A 35 8.73 -30.89 9.91
C SER A 35 9.78 -30.22 9.00
N SER A 36 9.99 -28.91 9.13
CA SER A 36 10.92 -28.14 8.27
C SER A 36 12.36 -28.04 8.78
N ALA A 37 12.63 -28.34 10.06
CA ALA A 37 13.95 -28.12 10.65
C ALA A 37 15.03 -29.16 10.29
N GLY A 38 14.63 -30.38 9.86
CA GLY A 38 15.56 -31.50 9.65
C GLY A 38 15.85 -31.88 8.19
N ALA A 39 14.92 -31.62 7.26
CA ALA A 39 15.04 -32.10 5.88
C ALA A 39 15.51 -31.03 4.88
N ASN A 40 15.26 -29.75 5.19
CA ASN A 40 15.55 -28.65 4.26
C ASN A 40 17.02 -28.23 4.26
N SER A 41 17.75 -28.39 5.38
CA SER A 41 19.16 -28.00 5.48
C SER A 41 20.07 -28.88 4.61
N ASP A 42 19.84 -30.19 4.59
CA ASP A 42 20.63 -31.13 3.79
C ASP A 42 20.35 -31.00 2.29
N ALA A 43 19.09 -30.80 1.91
CA ALA A 43 18.72 -30.55 0.51
C ALA A 43 19.31 -29.23 0.00
N VAL A 44 19.28 -28.18 0.83
CA VAL A 44 19.90 -26.88 0.51
C VAL A 44 21.42 -27.01 0.44
N LYS A 45 22.05 -27.73 1.36
CA LYS A 45 23.51 -27.95 1.36
C LYS A 45 23.97 -28.72 0.12
N ALA A 46 23.28 -29.80 -0.25
CA ALA A 46 23.58 -30.56 -1.46
C ALA A 46 23.36 -29.73 -2.74
N GLY A 47 22.36 -28.85 -2.76
CA GLY A 47 22.13 -27.92 -3.86
C GLY A 47 23.26 -26.88 -4.02
N ILE A 48 23.85 -26.43 -2.91
CA ILE A 48 25.01 -25.53 -2.91
C ILE A 48 26.25 -26.27 -3.43
N GLU A 49 26.53 -27.48 -2.94
CA GLU A 49 27.69 -28.29 -3.34
C GLU A 49 27.63 -28.72 -4.82
N ALA A 50 26.42 -28.99 -5.33
CA ALA A 50 26.20 -29.32 -6.74
C ALA A 50 26.30 -28.09 -7.68
N GLY A 51 26.53 -26.89 -7.16
CA GLY A 51 26.55 -25.65 -7.93
C GLY A 51 25.16 -25.24 -8.47
N ASN A 52 24.10 -25.88 -7.99
CA ASN A 52 22.72 -25.58 -8.38
C ASN A 52 22.16 -24.35 -7.65
N ILE A 53 22.79 -23.95 -6.54
CA ILE A 53 22.43 -22.77 -5.76
C ILE A 53 23.60 -21.80 -5.80
N ASN A 54 23.43 -20.69 -6.51
CA ASN A 54 24.41 -19.62 -6.61
C ASN A 54 24.38 -18.75 -5.34
N ILE A 55 25.05 -19.19 -4.27
CA ILE A 55 25.32 -18.35 -3.10
C ILE A 55 26.67 -17.64 -3.31
N SER A 56 26.76 -16.82 -4.36
CA SER A 56 27.89 -15.89 -4.48
C SER A 56 27.67 -14.77 -3.47
N SER A 57 28.54 -14.72 -2.47
CA SER A 57 28.53 -13.73 -1.39
C SER A 57 29.11 -12.37 -1.81
N GLY A 58 28.94 -11.92 -3.05
CA GLY A 58 29.50 -10.61 -3.41
C GLY A 58 29.51 -10.14 -4.85
N GLU A 59 28.71 -10.68 -5.76
CA GLU A 59 28.59 -10.04 -7.09
C GLU A 59 27.13 -10.01 -7.55
N THR A 60 26.36 -9.13 -6.93
CA THR A 60 25.13 -8.59 -7.52
C THR A 60 25.55 -7.66 -8.65
N LEU A 61 25.31 -8.05 -9.90
CA LEU A 61 25.41 -7.14 -11.05
C LEU A 61 24.60 -5.87 -10.74
N GLU A 62 25.16 -4.68 -11.03
CA GLU A 62 24.59 -3.32 -10.87
C GLU A 62 23.31 -3.07 -11.70
N MET A 63 22.37 -4.02 -11.70
CA MET A 63 21.04 -3.88 -12.28
C MET A 63 20.03 -3.42 -11.23
N GLU A 64 20.38 -3.50 -9.94
CA GLU A 64 19.55 -3.04 -8.82
C GLU A 64 19.46 -1.51 -8.73
N GLU A 65 20.49 -0.75 -9.10
CA GLU A 65 20.51 0.72 -8.94
C GLU A 65 19.46 1.42 -9.83
N ARG A 66 19.33 0.99 -11.09
CA ARG A 66 18.35 1.57 -12.05
C ARG A 66 16.91 1.13 -11.78
N VAL A 67 16.73 -0.08 -11.22
CA VAL A 67 15.42 -0.57 -10.79
C VAL A 67 14.99 0.13 -9.51
N SER A 68 15.95 0.41 -8.61
CA SER A 68 15.77 1.18 -7.40
C SER A 68 15.33 2.61 -7.69
N GLU A 69 15.95 3.31 -8.65
CA GLU A 69 15.50 4.66 -9.03
C GLU A 69 14.04 4.70 -9.49
N ARG A 70 13.64 3.83 -10.41
CA ARG A 70 12.23 3.79 -10.89
C ARG A 70 11.25 3.40 -9.80
N GLN A 71 11.63 2.49 -8.91
CA GLN A 71 10.83 2.14 -7.74
C GLN A 71 10.74 3.29 -6.73
N GLN A 72 11.84 3.99 -6.47
CA GLN A 72 11.89 5.15 -5.60
C GLN A 72 11.05 6.30 -6.13
N GLU A 73 11.11 6.57 -7.44
CA GLU A 73 10.26 7.58 -8.09
C GLU A 73 8.78 7.26 -7.95
N ALA A 74 8.40 6.00 -8.19
CA ALA A 74 7.01 5.55 -8.03
C ALA A 74 6.54 5.69 -6.57
N LEU A 75 7.37 5.29 -5.60
CA LEU A 75 7.07 5.45 -4.17
C LEU A 75 6.93 6.93 -3.79
N ALA A 76 7.81 7.79 -4.29
CA ALA A 76 7.76 9.24 -4.04
C ALA A 76 6.48 9.88 -4.61
N GLU A 77 5.96 9.40 -5.74
CA GLU A 77 4.69 9.87 -6.30
C GLU A 77 3.50 9.47 -5.42
N PHE A 78 3.47 8.23 -4.94
CA PHE A 78 2.42 7.76 -4.02
C PHE A 78 2.43 8.54 -2.70
N GLU A 79 3.62 8.83 -2.17
CA GLU A 79 3.76 9.63 -0.96
C GLU A 79 3.30 11.08 -1.15
N ARG A 80 3.64 11.71 -2.29
CA ARG A 80 3.09 13.04 -2.64
C ARG A 80 1.57 13.02 -2.65
N ARG A 81 0.98 12.02 -3.31
CA ARG A 81 -0.48 11.88 -3.40
C ARG A 81 -1.13 11.53 -2.06
N ARG A 82 -0.43 10.82 -1.17
CA ARG A 82 -0.89 10.54 0.20
C ARG A 82 -0.84 11.78 1.07
N ARG A 83 0.25 12.57 1.00
CA ARG A 83 0.40 13.82 1.77
C ARG A 83 -0.63 14.86 1.34
N ALA A 84 -0.87 15.05 0.05
CA ALA A 84 -1.88 15.98 -0.45
C ALA A 84 -3.28 15.67 0.09
N ARG A 85 -3.62 14.38 0.22
CA ARG A 85 -4.90 13.92 0.80
C ARG A 85 -4.95 13.97 2.33
N GLN A 86 -3.79 14.05 2.99
CA GLN A 86 -3.67 14.12 4.45
C GLN A 86 -3.68 15.58 4.95
N ILE A 87 -3.62 16.58 4.05
CA ILE A 87 -3.84 17.96 4.43
C ILE A 87 -5.32 18.10 4.79
N THR A 88 -5.63 17.91 6.06
CA THR A 88 -6.98 18.09 6.59
C THR A 88 -7.27 19.58 6.62
N VAL A 89 -8.05 20.05 5.65
CA VAL A 89 -8.55 21.42 5.63
C VAL A 89 -9.80 21.49 6.51
N SER A 90 -9.88 22.50 7.36
CA SER A 90 -11.05 22.78 8.18
C SER A 90 -12.28 23.02 7.29
N THR A 91 -13.38 22.32 7.57
CA THR A 91 -14.64 22.46 6.81
C THR A 91 -15.50 23.64 7.25
N ASP A 92 -15.05 24.38 8.28
CA ASP A 92 -15.73 25.55 8.83
C ASP A 92 -15.54 26.80 7.95
N ASP A 93 -16.64 27.47 7.62
CA ASP A 93 -16.65 28.66 6.77
C ASP A 93 -15.99 29.88 7.45
N GLY A 94 -15.98 29.93 8.78
CA GLY A 94 -15.31 30.98 9.55
C GLY A 94 -13.79 30.88 9.42
N GLU A 95 -13.25 29.67 9.60
CA GLU A 95 -11.82 29.40 9.43
C GLU A 95 -11.36 29.61 7.98
N VAL A 96 -12.16 29.20 6.99
CA VAL A 96 -11.91 29.44 5.56
C VAL A 96 -11.74 30.93 5.26
N LYS A 97 -12.66 31.77 5.76
CA LYS A 97 -12.57 33.23 5.57
C LYS A 97 -11.36 33.85 6.28
N ALA A 98 -11.03 33.35 7.47
CA ALA A 98 -9.86 33.81 8.20
C ALA A 98 -8.56 33.46 7.47
N GLY A 99 -8.48 32.23 6.93
CA GLY A 99 -7.38 31.75 6.12
C GLY A 99 -7.19 32.56 4.84
N LEU A 100 -8.25 32.76 4.05
CA LEU A 100 -8.20 33.59 2.84
C LEU A 100 -7.72 35.01 3.16
N ARG A 101 -8.19 35.60 4.27
CA ARG A 101 -7.74 36.92 4.74
C ARG A 101 -6.25 36.93 5.12
N ALA A 102 -5.75 35.88 5.77
CA ALA A 102 -4.34 35.78 6.15
C ALA A 102 -3.41 35.66 4.92
N LEU A 103 -3.89 34.99 3.87
CA LEU A 103 -3.17 34.88 2.58
C LEU A 103 -3.32 36.13 1.70
N GLY A 104 -4.16 37.10 2.09
CA GLY A 104 -4.45 38.30 1.28
C GLY A 104 -5.36 38.03 0.08
N GLU A 105 -6.01 36.88 0.02
CA GLU A 105 -6.91 36.49 -1.07
C GLU A 105 -8.34 37.06 -0.86
N PRO A 106 -9.09 37.33 -1.94
CA PRO A 106 -10.47 37.79 -1.85
C PRO A 106 -11.37 36.81 -1.07
N ILE A 107 -12.03 37.30 -0.01
CA ILE A 107 -12.83 36.48 0.92
C ILE A 107 -14.06 35.87 0.23
N THR A 108 -14.74 36.66 -0.61
CA THR A 108 -15.92 36.23 -1.39
C THR A 108 -15.93 36.88 -2.75
N LEU A 109 -16.11 36.06 -3.79
CA LEU A 109 -16.34 36.48 -5.16
C LEU A 109 -17.84 36.62 -5.43
N PHE A 110 -18.20 37.38 -6.48
CA PHE A 110 -19.59 37.58 -6.85
C PHE A 110 -20.22 36.26 -7.33
N GLY A 111 -21.38 35.90 -6.77
CA GLY A 111 -22.07 34.65 -7.09
C GLY A 111 -21.46 33.38 -6.47
N GLU A 112 -20.43 33.51 -5.63
CA GLU A 112 -19.76 32.38 -4.96
C GLU A 112 -20.59 31.88 -3.77
N GLY A 113 -20.90 30.58 -3.76
CA GLY A 113 -21.53 29.92 -2.62
C GLY A 113 -20.53 29.52 -1.52
N PRO A 114 -21.00 29.11 -0.33
CA PRO A 114 -20.13 28.56 0.71
C PRO A 114 -19.35 27.30 0.27
N ALA A 115 -19.87 26.54 -0.70
CA ALA A 115 -19.18 25.38 -1.26
C ALA A 115 -17.99 25.78 -2.13
N ASP A 116 -18.22 26.64 -3.12
CA ASP A 116 -17.19 27.14 -4.04
C ASP A 116 -16.04 27.84 -3.29
N ARG A 117 -16.39 28.60 -2.25
CA ARG A 117 -15.40 29.26 -1.38
C ARG A 117 -14.51 28.27 -0.63
N ARG A 118 -15.06 27.14 -0.19
CA ARG A 118 -14.29 26.07 0.47
C ARG A 118 -13.36 25.39 -0.52
N GLU A 119 -13.85 25.05 -1.71
CA GLU A 119 -13.04 24.46 -2.76
C GLU A 119 -11.86 25.37 -3.13
N ARG A 120 -12.12 26.67 -3.27
CA ARG A 120 -11.10 27.67 -3.56
C ARG A 120 -10.07 27.77 -2.42
N TRP A 121 -10.53 27.75 -1.16
CA TRP A 121 -9.63 27.69 -0.02
C TRP A 121 -8.80 26.41 0.03
N GLU A 122 -9.38 25.24 -0.31
CA GLU A 122 -8.64 23.98 -0.40
C GLU A 122 -7.53 24.07 -1.45
N GLN A 123 -7.82 24.65 -2.62
CA GLN A 123 -6.82 24.89 -3.66
C GLN A 123 -5.68 25.80 -3.17
N PHE A 124 -6.02 26.94 -2.54
CA PHE A 124 -5.02 27.87 -2.02
C PHE A 124 -4.22 27.28 -0.86
N SER A 125 -4.87 26.62 0.09
CA SER A 125 -4.23 25.98 1.25
C SER A 125 -3.25 24.90 0.81
N SER A 126 -3.66 24.05 -0.15
CA SER A 126 -2.79 23.04 -0.76
C SER A 126 -1.58 23.68 -1.45
N PHE A 127 -1.80 24.69 -2.29
CA PHE A 127 -0.74 25.38 -3.02
C PHE A 127 0.25 26.09 -2.08
N TYR A 128 -0.25 26.81 -1.08
CA TYR A 128 0.59 27.50 -0.09
C TYR A 128 1.37 26.53 0.80
N PHE A 129 0.79 25.39 1.16
CA PHE A 129 1.50 24.37 1.93
C PHE A 129 2.63 23.73 1.12
N GLU A 130 2.41 23.45 -0.15
CA GLU A 130 3.44 22.97 -1.09
C GLU A 130 4.54 24.02 -1.28
N PHE A 131 4.15 25.28 -1.54
CA PHE A 131 5.07 26.39 -1.77
C PHE A 131 5.91 26.72 -0.52
N SER A 132 5.28 26.77 0.66
CA SER A 132 5.97 27.03 1.92
C SER A 132 6.99 25.94 2.27
N LYS A 133 6.79 24.70 1.81
CA LYS A 133 7.76 23.62 2.03
C LYS A 133 8.95 23.70 1.06
N CYS A 134 8.73 24.15 -0.17
CA CYS A 134 9.81 24.35 -1.14
C CYS A 134 10.68 25.59 -0.83
N CYS A 135 10.11 26.64 -0.23
CA CYS A 135 10.84 27.88 0.06
C CYS A 135 11.50 27.93 1.45
N ARG A 136 11.44 26.85 2.24
CA ARG A 136 12.16 26.73 3.51
C ARG A 136 13.55 26.13 3.25
N TRP A 137 14.45 26.97 2.73
CA TRP A 137 15.90 26.71 2.71
C TRP A 137 16.47 26.62 4.13
#